data_AF-A0A944MII0-F1
#
_entry.id   AF-A0A944MII0-F1
#
_cell.length_a   1.000
_cell.length_b   1.000
_cell.length_c   1.000
_cell.angle_alpha   90.00
_cell.angle_beta   90.00
_cell.angle_gamma   90.00
#
_symmetry.space_group_name_H-M   'P 1'
#
loop_
_entity.id
_entity.type
_entity.pdbx_description
1 polymer ?
#
loop_
_entity_poly.entity_id
_entity_poly.type
_entity_poly.pdbx_seq_one_letter_code
_entity_poly.pdbx_strand_id
1 'polypeptide(L)'
;MMKAKLTPLYAATALLMLGAGSAFAESTIEGDVEINVQTENVISASIGDGNTSEVSIGSISDSEVGGDVTIDVTTGNVISAAIGDDNTSTVNIGSVKGSEVEGDVQIEVNTENVISAAIGSDNTSEVNIGSIVDSELGGDATISVETGNVISAAIGDGNTSEVSVGSVKESEVGGDVNISVTAGNIISAAIGSDNTSKVSVGSIE
;
A
#
# COMPACT_ATOMS: atom_id res chain seq x y z
N MET A 1 29.82 3.60 -13.82
CA MET A 1 29.20 2.53 -14.64
C MET A 1 29.95 1.22 -14.42
N MET A 2 29.44 0.34 -13.54
CA MET A 2 29.99 -1.01 -13.35
C MET A 2 28.85 -2.01 -13.47
N LYS A 3 28.94 -2.90 -14.47
CA LYS A 3 28.00 -3.99 -14.73
C LYS A 3 28.51 -5.23 -14.00
N ALA A 4 27.72 -5.78 -13.07
CA ALA A 4 28.02 -7.07 -12.47
C ALA A 4 27.57 -8.20 -13.41
N LYS A 5 28.51 -9.07 -13.79
CA LYS A 5 28.25 -10.37 -14.43
C LYS A 5 28.42 -11.46 -13.37
N LEU A 6 27.41 -12.30 -13.16
CA LEU A 6 27.56 -13.53 -12.40
C LEU A 6 27.99 -14.68 -13.33
N THR A 7 28.98 -15.45 -12.91
CA THR A 7 29.32 -16.78 -13.45
C THR A 7 29.11 -17.82 -12.35
N PRO A 8 28.59 -19.02 -12.65
CA PRO A 8 28.27 -20.02 -11.63
C PRO A 8 29.48 -20.89 -11.31
N LEU A 9 29.66 -21.25 -10.04
CA LEU A 9 30.59 -22.29 -9.61
C LEU A 9 29.84 -23.30 -8.73
N TYR A 10 29.94 -24.58 -9.11
CA TYR A 10 29.29 -25.71 -8.46
C TYR A 10 30.01 -26.17 -7.17
N ALA A 11 29.18 -26.58 -6.20
CA ALA A 11 29.35 -27.63 -5.19
C ALA A 11 30.28 -27.42 -3.97
N ALA A 12 29.66 -27.31 -2.78
CA ALA A 12 30.01 -28.08 -1.58
C ALA A 12 28.86 -27.97 -0.55
N THR A 13 28.28 -29.11 -0.17
CA THR A 13 27.31 -29.22 0.93
C THR A 13 27.99 -28.96 2.27
N ALA A 14 27.66 -27.83 2.89
CA ALA A 14 27.87 -27.58 4.31
C ALA A 14 26.49 -27.45 4.97
N LEU A 15 26.22 -28.31 5.95
CA LEU A 15 25.03 -28.25 6.79
C LEU A 15 25.17 -27.02 7.70
N LEU A 16 24.58 -25.91 7.28
CA LEU A 16 24.47 -24.70 8.08
C LEU A 16 23.13 -24.76 8.82
N MET A 17 23.17 -24.76 10.15
CA MET A 17 22.00 -24.48 10.99
C MET A 17 21.49 -23.08 10.62
N LEU A 18 20.45 -23.03 9.78
CA LEU A 18 19.72 -21.81 9.49
C LEU A 18 18.90 -21.46 10.72
N GLY A 19 19.43 -20.57 11.55
CA GLY A 19 18.56 -19.66 12.28
C GLY A 19 17.85 -18.81 11.23
N ALA A 20 16.55 -19.05 11.03
CA ALA A 20 15.71 -18.21 10.20
C ALA A 20 15.52 -16.86 10.93
N GLY A 21 16.55 -16.02 10.89
CA GLY A 21 16.35 -14.58 11.02
C GLY A 21 15.69 -14.14 9.72
N SER A 22 14.44 -13.73 9.79
CA SER A 22 13.79 -12.98 8.71
C SER A 22 14.56 -11.67 8.55
N ALA A 23 15.50 -11.64 7.59
CA ALA A 23 16.05 -10.40 7.10
C ALA A 23 14.97 -9.77 6.22
N PHE A 24 14.22 -8.81 6.78
CA PHE A 24 13.45 -7.89 5.96
C PHE A 24 14.45 -7.13 5.10
N ALA A 25 14.24 -7.11 3.79
CA ALA A 25 15.15 -6.44 2.86
C ALA A 25 14.84 -4.94 2.88
N GLU A 26 15.28 -4.28 3.93
CA GLU A 26 15.26 -2.83 4.07
C GLU A 26 16.06 -2.20 2.93
N SER A 27 15.44 -1.28 2.19
CA SER A 27 16.09 -0.59 1.08
C SER A 27 16.54 0.80 1.52
N THR A 28 17.85 1.03 1.62
CA THR A 28 18.40 2.36 1.92
C THR A 28 18.71 3.14 0.63
N ILE A 29 18.20 4.36 0.53
CA ILE A 29 18.40 5.28 -0.59
C ILE A 29 18.99 6.59 -0.03
N GLU A 30 20.24 6.93 -0.39
CA GLU A 30 20.98 8.08 0.19
C GLU A 30 20.47 9.48 -0.26
N GLY A 31 19.44 9.56 -1.10
CA GLY A 31 18.97 10.84 -1.64
C GLY A 31 17.52 10.77 -2.08
N ASP A 32 17.11 11.74 -2.91
CA ASP A 32 15.70 11.92 -3.26
C ASP A 32 15.14 10.75 -4.08
N VAL A 33 13.85 10.45 -3.85
CA VAL A 33 13.08 9.44 -4.57
C VAL A 33 11.95 10.11 -5.32
N GLU A 34 11.90 9.89 -6.63
CA GLU A 34 10.82 10.36 -7.50
C GLU A 34 10.16 9.15 -8.18
N ILE A 35 8.86 8.95 -7.92
CA ILE A 35 8.06 7.86 -8.48
C ILE A 35 6.94 8.46 -9.33
N ASN A 36 7.08 8.35 -10.65
CA ASN A 36 6.05 8.75 -11.60
C ASN A 36 5.42 7.52 -12.24
N VAL A 37 4.12 7.29 -12.04
CA VAL A 37 3.40 6.15 -12.62
C VAL A 37 2.19 6.61 -13.40
N GLN A 38 2.11 6.21 -14.65
CA GLN A 38 0.93 6.36 -15.49
C GLN A 38 0.48 4.99 -16.00
N THR A 39 -0.76 4.60 -15.72
CA THR A 39 -1.34 3.36 -16.22
C THR A 39 -2.83 3.55 -16.53
N GLU A 40 -3.40 2.63 -17.31
CA GLU A 40 -4.84 2.58 -17.54
C GLU A 40 -5.50 1.78 -16.42
N ASN A 41 -6.40 0.85 -16.74
CA ASN A 41 -7.06 0.03 -15.73
C ASN A 41 -6.11 -1.08 -15.23
N VAL A 42 -6.12 -1.32 -13.92
CA VAL A 42 -5.34 -2.38 -13.26
C VAL A 42 -6.29 -3.34 -12.58
N ILE A 43 -6.12 -4.63 -12.83
CA ILE A 43 -6.97 -5.68 -12.26
C ILE A 43 -6.09 -6.81 -11.74
N SER A 44 -6.27 -7.17 -10.47
CA SER A 44 -5.69 -8.36 -9.84
C SER A 44 -6.80 -9.21 -9.22
N ALA A 45 -6.69 -10.53 -9.34
CA ALA A 45 -7.70 -11.43 -8.79
C ALA A 45 -7.11 -12.79 -8.38
N SER A 46 -7.51 -13.27 -7.21
CA SER A 46 -7.18 -14.58 -6.62
C SER A 46 -8.47 -15.31 -6.23
N ILE A 47 -8.60 -16.60 -6.55
CA ILE A 47 -9.83 -17.38 -6.35
C ILE A 47 -9.52 -18.77 -5.79
N GLY A 48 -10.08 -19.16 -4.64
CA GLY A 48 -9.87 -20.48 -4.01
C GLY A 48 -9.52 -20.41 -2.52
N ASP A 49 -8.84 -21.41 -1.99
CA ASP A 49 -8.51 -21.58 -0.55
C ASP A 49 -7.10 -20.97 -0.30
N GLY A 50 -6.94 -19.96 0.57
CA GLY A 50 -5.66 -19.32 0.92
C GLY A 50 -5.39 -17.89 0.39
N ASN A 51 -6.36 -17.02 0.07
CA ASN A 51 -6.09 -15.95 -0.91
C ASN A 51 -5.44 -14.64 -0.42
N THR A 52 -4.49 -14.14 -1.22
CA THR A 52 -4.06 -12.73 -1.25
C THR A 52 -4.12 -12.20 -2.70
N SER A 53 -4.71 -11.02 -2.89
CA SER A 53 -4.68 -10.25 -4.13
C SER A 53 -4.21 -8.84 -3.79
N GLU A 54 -3.04 -8.45 -4.30
CA GLU A 54 -2.46 -7.15 -4.01
C GLU A 54 -2.25 -6.35 -5.30
N VAL A 55 -2.60 -5.07 -5.26
CA VAL A 55 -2.22 -4.08 -6.25
C VAL A 55 -1.50 -2.95 -5.53
N SER A 56 -0.24 -2.72 -5.88
CA SER A 56 0.57 -1.64 -5.34
C SER A 56 1.12 -0.79 -6.51
N ILE A 57 0.72 0.47 -6.58
CA ILE A 57 1.01 1.39 -7.68
C ILE A 57 1.67 2.64 -7.13
N GLY A 58 2.95 2.82 -7.44
CA GLY A 58 3.73 3.96 -6.98
C GLY A 58 3.76 4.03 -5.45
N SER A 59 4.38 3.04 -4.80
CA SER A 59 4.43 2.96 -3.34
C SER A 59 5.85 2.68 -2.87
N ILE A 60 6.17 3.13 -1.66
CA ILE A 60 7.39 2.82 -0.92
C ILE A 60 6.98 2.00 0.30
N SER A 61 7.70 0.91 0.56
CA SER A 61 7.49 0.05 1.73
C SER A 61 8.83 -0.33 2.32
N ASP A 62 8.93 -0.35 3.65
CA ASP A 62 10.05 -0.91 4.40
C ASP A 62 11.42 -0.39 3.89
N SER A 63 11.54 0.94 3.79
CA SER A 63 12.70 1.62 3.19
C SER A 63 13.17 2.81 4.03
N GLU A 64 14.47 3.12 3.93
CA GLU A 64 15.09 4.32 4.47
C GLU A 64 15.45 5.27 3.31
N VAL A 65 15.01 6.52 3.36
CA VAL A 65 15.28 7.53 2.32
C VAL A 65 15.93 8.76 2.96
N GLY A 66 17.18 9.05 2.58
CA GLY A 66 17.95 10.19 3.10
C GLY A 66 17.63 11.55 2.46
N GLY A 67 16.62 11.60 1.59
CA GLY A 67 16.20 12.82 0.89
C GLY A 67 14.68 12.94 0.82
N ASP A 68 14.21 13.77 -0.11
CA ASP A 68 12.77 13.99 -0.30
C ASP A 68 12.12 12.83 -1.08
N VAL A 69 10.83 12.59 -0.83
CA VAL A 69 10.03 11.60 -1.57
C VAL A 69 8.91 12.32 -2.31
N THR A 70 8.88 12.16 -3.64
CA THR A 70 7.77 12.61 -4.49
C THR A 70 7.15 11.42 -5.20
N ILE A 71 5.83 11.26 -5.06
CA ILE A 71 5.07 10.17 -5.68
C ILE A 71 3.90 10.77 -6.46
N ASP A 72 3.95 10.64 -7.78
CA ASP A 72 2.93 11.10 -8.71
C ASP A 72 2.31 9.91 -9.44
N VAL A 73 1.04 9.63 -9.18
CA VAL A 73 0.32 8.49 -9.77
C VAL A 73 -0.91 8.96 -10.53
N THR A 74 -1.01 8.59 -11.80
CA THR A 74 -2.22 8.70 -12.61
C THR A 74 -2.63 7.31 -13.10
N THR A 75 -3.79 6.82 -12.67
CA THR A 75 -4.28 5.48 -13.05
C THR A 75 -5.76 5.50 -13.43
N GLY A 76 -6.19 4.53 -14.25
CA GLY A 76 -7.61 4.29 -14.53
C GLY A 76 -8.30 3.60 -13.35
N ASN A 77 -9.29 2.74 -13.64
CA ASN A 77 -9.93 1.96 -12.59
C ASN A 77 -8.98 0.91 -12.03
N VAL A 78 -8.98 0.73 -10.71
CA VAL A 78 -8.15 -0.26 -10.03
C VAL A 78 -9.05 -1.25 -9.29
N ILE A 79 -8.87 -2.54 -9.57
CA ILE A 79 -9.67 -3.60 -8.98
C ILE A 79 -8.74 -4.68 -8.42
N SER A 80 -8.90 -5.00 -7.15
CA SER A 80 -8.32 -6.19 -6.51
C SER A 80 -9.45 -7.07 -5.97
N ALA A 81 -9.35 -8.38 -6.16
CA ALA A 81 -10.38 -9.31 -5.70
C ALA A 81 -9.78 -10.63 -5.18
N ALA A 82 -10.15 -11.04 -3.96
CA ALA A 82 -9.83 -12.34 -3.38
C ALA A 82 -11.13 -13.08 -3.04
N ILE A 83 -11.38 -14.26 -3.63
CA ILE A 83 -12.69 -14.95 -3.57
C ILE A 83 -12.53 -16.44 -3.21
N GLY A 84 -13.05 -16.89 -2.07
CA GLY A 84 -12.93 -18.28 -1.59
C GLY A 84 -12.58 -18.35 -0.10
N ASP A 85 -11.65 -19.18 0.34
CA ASP A 85 -11.29 -19.30 1.77
C ASP A 85 -9.94 -18.57 2.04
N ASP A 86 -9.75 -17.99 3.24
CA ASP A 86 -8.59 -17.20 3.74
C ASP A 86 -8.18 -15.91 2.98
N ASN A 87 -9.10 -14.97 2.73
CA ASN A 87 -8.90 -13.86 1.77
C ASN A 87 -8.25 -12.58 2.33
N THR A 88 -7.37 -11.98 1.55
CA THR A 88 -6.85 -10.61 1.70
C THR A 88 -6.85 -9.95 0.33
N SER A 89 -7.50 -8.80 0.20
CA SER A 89 -7.49 -7.98 -0.99
C SER A 89 -7.00 -6.59 -0.60
N THR A 90 -5.86 -6.17 -1.16
CA THR A 90 -5.26 -4.88 -0.82
C THR A 90 -5.00 -4.08 -2.09
N VAL A 91 -5.34 -2.80 -2.04
CA VAL A 91 -4.97 -1.82 -3.05
C VAL A 91 -4.21 -0.69 -2.36
N ASN A 92 -2.96 -0.46 -2.78
CA ASN A 92 -2.14 0.66 -2.37
C ASN A 92 -1.81 1.52 -3.60
N ILE A 93 -2.13 2.80 -3.57
CA ILE A 93 -1.87 3.73 -4.67
C ILE A 93 -1.27 4.99 -4.09
N GLY A 94 -0.03 5.33 -4.45
CA GLY A 94 0.64 6.49 -3.87
C GLY A 94 0.75 6.36 -2.36
N SER A 95 1.58 5.45 -1.86
CA SER A 95 1.63 5.17 -0.41
C SER A 95 3.05 4.99 0.10
N VAL A 96 3.28 5.40 1.34
CA VAL A 96 4.53 5.19 2.08
C VAL A 96 4.20 4.38 3.31
N LYS A 97 4.83 3.21 3.47
CA LYS A 97 4.53 2.29 4.58
C LYS A 97 5.81 1.82 5.26
N GLY A 98 5.85 1.77 6.59
CA GLY A 98 6.94 1.13 7.31
C GLY A 98 8.31 1.75 7.00
N SER A 99 8.35 3.04 6.63
CA SER A 99 9.53 3.68 6.03
C SER A 99 9.97 4.91 6.82
N GLU A 100 11.27 5.16 6.82
CA GLU A 100 11.88 6.39 7.36
C GLU A 100 12.30 7.30 6.19
N VAL A 101 11.89 8.56 6.24
CA VAL A 101 12.24 9.56 5.22
C VAL A 101 12.81 10.79 5.93
N GLU A 102 14.07 11.13 5.70
CA GLU A 102 14.70 12.29 6.33
C GLU A 102 14.13 13.63 5.83
N GLY A 103 13.67 13.67 4.58
CA GLY A 103 13.14 14.86 3.91
C GLY A 103 11.62 15.01 3.94
N ASP A 104 11.11 15.83 3.02
CA ASP A 104 9.69 16.06 2.80
C ASP A 104 9.05 14.91 2.01
N VAL A 105 7.77 14.64 2.25
CA VAL A 105 6.97 13.67 1.46
C VAL A 105 5.84 14.37 0.73
N GLN A 106 5.84 14.27 -0.59
CA GLN A 106 4.76 14.73 -1.46
C GLN A 106 4.13 13.54 -2.20
N ILE A 107 2.80 13.40 -2.06
CA ILE A 107 2.03 12.35 -2.73
C ILE A 107 0.88 12.99 -3.50
N GLU A 108 0.86 12.83 -4.82
CA GLU A 108 -0.24 13.20 -5.70
C GLU A 108 -0.82 11.97 -6.39
N VAL A 109 -2.11 11.73 -6.20
CA VAL A 109 -2.81 10.60 -6.82
C VAL A 109 -4.05 11.08 -7.55
N ASN A 110 -4.12 10.76 -8.86
CA ASN A 110 -5.32 10.86 -9.67
C ASN A 110 -5.73 9.46 -10.13
N THR A 111 -6.90 8.99 -9.70
CA THR A 111 -7.41 7.67 -10.06
C THR A 111 -8.90 7.71 -10.36
N GLU A 112 -9.39 6.79 -11.19
CA GLU A 112 -10.83 6.63 -11.37
C GLU A 112 -11.42 5.87 -10.16
N ASN A 113 -12.24 4.83 -10.40
CA ASN A 113 -12.81 4.06 -9.31
C ASN A 113 -11.82 3.02 -8.79
N VAL A 114 -11.80 2.82 -7.49
CA VAL A 114 -10.94 1.84 -6.83
C VAL A 114 -11.81 0.87 -6.05
N ILE A 115 -11.60 -0.43 -6.29
CA ILE A 115 -12.38 -1.49 -5.68
C ILE A 115 -11.41 -2.54 -5.12
N SER A 116 -11.55 -2.84 -3.84
CA SER A 116 -10.99 -4.02 -3.20
C SER A 116 -12.14 -4.89 -2.70
N ALA A 117 -12.08 -6.19 -2.96
CA ALA A 117 -13.12 -7.13 -2.55
C ALA A 117 -12.52 -8.44 -2.03
N ALA A 118 -12.83 -8.79 -0.79
CA ALA A 118 -12.50 -10.08 -0.19
C ALA A 118 -13.80 -10.83 0.17
N ILE A 119 -14.05 -11.98 -0.47
CA ILE A 119 -15.34 -12.68 -0.39
C ILE A 119 -15.15 -14.16 -0.03
N GLY A 120 -15.63 -14.57 1.16
CA GLY A 120 -15.68 -15.96 1.63
C GLY A 120 -15.29 -16.12 3.10
N SER A 121 -14.34 -16.99 3.48
CA SER A 121 -14.30 -17.49 4.88
C SER A 121 -13.43 -16.72 5.90
N ASP A 122 -12.35 -15.99 5.52
CA ASP A 122 -11.55 -15.18 6.48
C ASP A 122 -10.98 -13.91 5.81
N ASN A 123 -11.73 -12.80 5.78
CA ASN A 123 -11.58 -11.74 4.77
C ASN A 123 -10.97 -10.43 5.31
N THR A 124 -9.94 -9.91 4.65
CA THR A 124 -9.46 -8.53 4.80
C THR A 124 -9.55 -7.83 3.46
N SER A 125 -10.20 -6.67 3.42
CA SER A 125 -10.25 -5.81 2.25
C SER A 125 -9.74 -4.43 2.64
N GLU A 126 -8.68 -3.98 1.97
CA GLU A 126 -8.03 -2.71 2.27
C GLU A 126 -7.84 -1.90 0.99
N VAL A 127 -8.11 -0.61 1.10
CA VAL A 127 -7.77 0.38 0.07
C VAL A 127 -7.06 1.55 0.74
N ASN A 128 -5.81 1.80 0.33
CA ASN A 128 -4.99 2.92 0.75
C ASN A 128 -4.63 3.75 -0.49
N ILE A 129 -5.04 5.02 -0.51
CA ILE A 129 -4.81 5.93 -1.63
C ILE A 129 -4.25 7.23 -1.08
N GLY A 130 -3.02 7.60 -1.43
CA GLY A 130 -2.38 8.76 -0.82
C GLY A 130 -2.25 8.59 0.69
N SER A 131 -1.53 7.56 1.13
CA SER A 131 -1.49 7.20 2.55
C SER A 131 -0.07 7.03 3.06
N ILE A 132 0.18 7.49 4.28
CA ILE A 132 1.42 7.28 5.03
C ILE A 132 1.07 6.45 6.26
N VAL A 133 1.72 5.32 6.45
CA VAL A 133 1.37 4.33 7.49
C VAL A 133 2.63 3.79 8.16
N ASP A 134 2.67 3.73 9.49
CA ASP A 134 3.80 3.17 10.25
C ASP A 134 5.16 3.77 9.84
N SER A 135 5.21 5.10 9.66
CA SER A 135 6.36 5.78 9.06
C SER A 135 6.87 6.95 9.90
N GLU A 136 8.15 7.28 9.74
CA GLU A 136 8.77 8.46 10.35
C GLU A 136 9.27 9.40 9.26
N LEU A 137 8.81 10.65 9.28
CA LEU A 137 9.18 11.68 8.32
C LEU A 137 9.88 12.84 9.03
N GLY A 138 11.08 13.19 8.59
CA GLY A 138 11.84 14.33 9.12
C GLY A 138 11.28 15.69 8.70
N GLY A 139 10.64 15.76 7.52
CA GLY A 139 10.08 16.97 6.93
C GLY A 139 8.56 17.10 7.00
N ASP A 140 8.01 17.90 6.07
CA ASP A 140 6.58 18.11 5.87
C ASP A 140 5.95 16.92 5.11
N ALA A 141 4.64 16.71 5.29
CA ALA A 141 3.86 15.76 4.51
C ALA A 141 2.74 16.48 3.73
N THR A 142 2.78 16.40 2.41
CA THR A 142 1.73 16.93 1.52
C THR A 142 1.08 15.82 0.73
N ILE A 143 -0.23 15.64 0.90
CA ILE A 143 -0.99 14.59 0.25
C ILE A 143 -2.17 15.20 -0.51
N SER A 144 -2.24 14.95 -1.82
CA SER A 144 -3.32 15.38 -2.70
C SER A 144 -3.91 14.18 -3.42
N VAL A 145 -5.19 13.91 -3.20
CA VAL A 145 -5.88 12.78 -3.82
C VAL A 145 -7.13 13.25 -4.55
N GLU A 146 -7.21 12.93 -5.85
CA GLU A 146 -8.42 12.97 -6.64
C GLU A 146 -8.79 11.54 -7.05
N THR A 147 -9.93 11.05 -6.58
CA THR A 147 -10.41 9.69 -6.88
C THR A 147 -11.90 9.66 -7.22
N GLY A 148 -12.29 8.69 -8.03
CA GLY A 148 -13.70 8.32 -8.23
C GLY A 148 -14.33 7.69 -6.99
N ASN A 149 -15.15 6.67 -7.19
CA ASN A 149 -15.69 5.92 -6.05
C ASN A 149 -14.63 4.96 -5.51
N VAL A 150 -14.53 4.87 -4.19
CA VAL A 150 -13.61 3.97 -3.50
C VAL A 150 -14.43 2.98 -2.69
N ILE A 151 -14.23 1.70 -2.95
CA ILE A 151 -15.00 0.63 -2.32
C ILE A 151 -14.04 -0.41 -1.77
N SER A 152 -14.12 -0.65 -0.48
CA SER A 152 -13.59 -1.84 0.16
C SER A 152 -14.75 -2.70 0.64
N ALA A 153 -14.74 -3.98 0.29
CA ALA A 153 -15.82 -4.91 0.61
C ALA A 153 -15.26 -6.24 1.12
N ALA A 154 -15.46 -6.52 2.40
CA ALA A 154 -15.19 -7.82 3.01
C ALA A 154 -16.52 -8.53 3.29
N ILE A 155 -16.78 -9.65 2.63
CA ILE A 155 -18.09 -10.33 2.65
C ILE A 155 -17.92 -11.81 3.00
N GLY A 156 -18.53 -12.27 4.09
CA GLY A 156 -18.53 -13.69 4.51
C GLY A 156 -18.28 -13.87 6.00
N ASP A 157 -17.31 -14.70 6.42
CA ASP A 157 -17.24 -15.15 7.82
C ASP A 157 -16.16 -14.50 8.72
N GLY A 158 -15.13 -13.82 8.19
CA GLY A 158 -14.01 -13.23 8.98
C GLY A 158 -13.58 -11.79 8.61
N ASN A 159 -14.50 -10.82 8.55
CA ASN A 159 -14.36 -9.60 7.73
C ASN A 159 -13.70 -8.35 8.39
N THR A 160 -12.63 -7.83 7.81
CA THR A 160 -12.16 -6.45 8.03
C THR A 160 -12.22 -5.69 6.71
N SER A 161 -12.83 -4.52 6.72
CA SER A 161 -12.89 -3.62 5.58
C SER A 161 -12.33 -2.26 6.00
N GLU A 162 -11.24 -1.82 5.37
CA GLU A 162 -10.67 -0.50 5.62
C GLU A 162 -10.53 0.28 4.32
N VAL A 163 -10.84 1.57 4.39
CA VAL A 163 -10.54 2.53 3.35
C VAL A 163 -9.83 3.72 3.98
N SER A 164 -8.67 4.03 3.46
CA SER A 164 -7.84 5.18 3.81
C SER A 164 -7.57 5.99 2.55
N VAL A 165 -8.04 7.24 2.50
CA VAL A 165 -7.84 8.14 1.35
C VAL A 165 -7.31 9.46 1.85
N GLY A 166 -6.07 9.80 1.49
CA GLY A 166 -5.41 10.98 2.03
C GLY A 166 -5.27 10.87 3.55
N SER A 167 -4.37 10.03 4.05
CA SER A 167 -4.28 9.77 5.49
C SER A 167 -2.85 9.59 5.97
N VAL A 168 -2.61 9.97 7.22
CA VAL A 168 -1.39 9.66 7.98
C VAL A 168 -1.82 8.84 9.19
N LYS A 169 -1.33 7.59 9.31
CA LYS A 169 -1.73 6.65 10.35
C LYS A 169 -0.50 6.08 11.05
N GLU A 170 -0.50 6.08 12.38
CA GLU A 170 0.56 5.45 13.19
C GLU A 170 1.96 5.95 12.77
N SER A 171 2.05 7.23 12.39
CA SER A 171 3.25 7.83 11.81
C SER A 171 3.64 9.11 12.52
N GLU A 172 4.94 9.40 12.56
CA GLU A 172 5.50 10.64 13.09
C GLU A 172 5.92 11.55 11.94
N VAL A 173 5.52 12.82 11.98
CA VAL A 173 5.89 13.83 10.99
C VAL A 173 6.52 15.01 11.72
N GLY A 174 7.78 15.32 11.38
CA GLY A 174 8.55 16.40 11.99
C GLY A 174 8.05 17.80 11.62
N GLY A 175 7.44 17.93 10.44
CA GLY A 175 6.88 19.16 9.89
C GLY A 175 5.35 19.25 9.92
N ASP A 176 4.82 20.09 9.02
CA ASP A 176 3.38 20.29 8.81
C ASP A 176 2.78 19.15 7.96
N VAL A 177 1.52 18.79 8.26
CA VAL A 177 0.75 17.81 7.46
C VAL A 177 -0.38 18.53 6.73
N ASN A 178 -0.32 18.53 5.40
CA ASN A 178 -1.32 19.13 4.51
C ASN A 178 -1.99 18.04 3.68
N ILE A 179 -3.30 17.82 3.89
CA ILE A 179 -4.06 16.81 3.16
C ILE A 179 -5.22 17.46 2.40
N SER A 180 -5.32 17.17 1.11
CA SER A 180 -6.45 17.52 0.25
C SER A 180 -7.03 16.27 -0.41
N VAL A 181 -8.32 16.03 -0.24
CA VAL A 181 -9.01 14.88 -0.82
C VAL A 181 -10.27 15.33 -1.54
N THR A 182 -10.37 14.97 -2.82
CA THR A 182 -11.60 14.99 -3.61
C THR A 182 -11.92 13.57 -4.01
N ALA A 183 -13.03 13.04 -3.51
CA ALA A 183 -13.45 11.68 -3.79
C ALA A 183 -14.93 11.61 -4.18
N GLY A 184 -15.29 10.57 -4.93
CA GLY A 184 -16.68 10.13 -5.08
C GLY A 184 -17.23 9.52 -3.80
N ASN A 185 -18.04 8.47 -3.93
CA ASN A 185 -18.50 7.73 -2.75
C ASN A 185 -17.34 6.91 -2.17
N ILE A 186 -17.13 7.00 -0.87
CA ILE A 186 -16.19 6.15 -0.15
C ILE A 186 -16.99 5.17 0.71
N ILE A 187 -16.81 3.89 0.44
CA ILE A 187 -17.59 2.82 1.05
C ILE A 187 -16.62 1.79 1.60
N SER A 188 -16.72 1.56 2.91
CA SER A 188 -16.17 0.38 3.56
C SER A 188 -17.35 -0.48 4.01
N ALA A 189 -17.36 -1.74 3.60
CA ALA A 189 -18.46 -2.65 3.87
C ALA A 189 -17.92 -4.00 4.35
N ALA A 190 -18.13 -4.28 5.63
CA ALA A 190 -17.93 -5.61 6.21
C ALA A 190 -19.30 -6.26 6.45
N ILE A 191 -19.59 -7.33 5.71
CA ILE A 191 -20.91 -7.98 5.66
C ILE A 191 -20.79 -9.48 5.96
N GLY A 192 -21.47 -9.93 7.03
CA GLY A 192 -21.56 -11.35 7.39
C GLY A 192 -21.21 -11.57 8.86
N SER A 193 -20.21 -12.39 9.16
CA SER A 193 -19.70 -12.65 10.51
C SER A 193 -18.31 -11.98 10.69
N ASP A 194 -17.95 -11.60 11.93
CA ASP A 194 -16.66 -10.99 12.32
C ASP A 194 -16.22 -9.73 11.56
N ASN A 195 -17.13 -8.75 11.48
CA ASN A 195 -17.04 -7.50 10.71
C ASN A 195 -16.40 -6.32 11.48
N THR A 196 -15.35 -5.73 10.94
CA THR A 196 -14.87 -4.37 11.25
C THR A 196 -14.93 -3.54 9.98
N SER A 197 -15.40 -2.30 10.06
CA SER A 197 -15.45 -1.39 8.92
C SER A 197 -14.94 -0.02 9.32
N LYS A 198 -13.85 0.43 8.68
CA LYS A 198 -13.26 1.74 8.91
C LYS A 198 -13.17 2.54 7.61
N VAL A 199 -13.41 3.85 7.73
CA VAL A 199 -13.19 4.84 6.68
C VAL A 199 -12.43 6.00 7.30
N SER A 200 -11.28 6.30 6.75
CA SER A 200 -10.40 7.41 7.14
C SER A 200 -10.14 8.26 5.89
N VAL A 201 -10.52 9.53 5.94
CA VAL A 201 -10.43 10.44 4.79
C VAL A 201 -9.92 11.78 5.26
N GLY A 202 -8.80 12.23 4.73
CA GLY A 202 -8.18 13.48 5.16
C GLY A 202 -7.81 13.46 6.65
N SER A 203 -7.36 12.33 7.18
CA SER A 203 -7.19 12.09 8.62
C SER A 203 -5.72 11.94 9.03
N ILE A 204 -5.46 12.25 10.30
CA ILE A 204 -4.18 12.03 10.97
C ILE A 204 -4.51 11.28 12.26
N GLU A 205 -4.03 10.05 12.42
CA GLU A 205 -4.39 9.13 13.52
C GLU A 205 -3.18 8.43 14.15
#